data_AF-A0A9R0R3X9-F1
#
_entry.id   AF-A0A9R0R3X9-F1
#
_cell.length_a   1.000
_cell.length_b   1.000
_cell.length_c   1.000
_cell.angle_alpha   90.00
_cell.angle_beta   90.00
_cell.angle_gamma   90.00
#
_symmetry.space_group_name_H-M   'P 1'
#
loop_
_entity.id
_entity.type
_entity.pdbx_description
1 polymer ?
#
loop_
_entity_poly.entity_id
_entity_poly.type
_entity_poly.pdbx_seq_one_letter_code
_entity_poly.pdbx_strand_id
1 'polypeptide(L)'
;MPRRGRAMTEDEEMLAEEEDERQYEKRIVEDLTELKMRVNAPIELVRKAVKLAGFTNSMGRPRPIKLLICLDDADIIKWYAGVGRRWLDFFCCCRNFKMVKIVVSYHLRFSCFLTLAEKHECTKRQAISHYTKDLKVTNENGVAEVYFPTEREIKTMGDKNLCDPKPVDGALTMILVRLAVDDTSLPCLAHFCAGTETALYRIRLLQNRLNVDPLNEKKWVQGLSAIHESLNKKCLPLCSMHASDLLGKITLQDIDCTQFVDVM
;
A
#
# COMPACT_ATOMS: atom_id res chain seq x y z
N MET A 1 46.52 -0.65 19.80
CA MET A 1 45.35 -0.32 20.62
C MET A 1 44.39 0.55 19.82
N PRO A 2 43.14 0.10 19.60
CA PRO A 2 41.98 0.99 19.50
C PRO A 2 40.76 0.36 20.20
N ARG A 3 40.53 0.71 21.48
CA ARG A 3 39.32 0.30 22.23
C ARG A 3 38.44 1.49 22.69
N ARG A 4 39.01 2.70 22.75
CA ARG A 4 38.32 3.90 23.26
C ARG A 4 37.22 4.44 22.33
N GLY A 5 37.31 4.20 21.02
CA GLY A 5 36.32 4.70 20.06
C GLY A 5 35.01 3.90 20.00
N ARG A 6 35.02 2.61 20.38
CA ARG A 6 33.80 1.78 20.44
C ARG A 6 33.03 1.95 21.76
N ALA A 7 33.75 2.15 22.86
CA ALA A 7 33.13 2.32 24.18
C ALA A 7 32.32 3.64 24.27
N MET A 8 32.83 4.75 23.70
CA MET A 8 32.06 6.01 23.68
C MET A 8 30.78 5.92 22.84
N THR A 9 30.79 5.19 21.73
CA THR A 9 29.58 4.99 20.91
C THR A 9 28.55 4.09 21.60
N GLU A 10 29.00 3.09 22.37
CA GLU A 10 28.12 2.21 23.16
C GLU A 10 27.48 2.96 24.33
N ASP A 11 28.25 3.82 25.02
CA ASP A 11 27.74 4.66 26.11
C ASP A 11 26.74 5.73 25.62
N GLU A 12 26.99 6.34 24.45
CA GLU A 12 26.04 7.27 23.82
C GLU A 12 24.75 6.58 23.36
N GLU A 13 24.84 5.34 22.86
CA GLU A 13 23.69 4.54 22.42
C GLU A 13 22.82 4.12 23.62
N MET A 14 23.43 3.66 24.73
CA MET A 14 22.70 3.35 25.97
C MET A 14 21.99 4.58 26.55
N LEU A 15 22.63 5.75 26.55
CA LEU A 15 22.01 6.98 27.05
C LEU A 15 20.83 7.42 26.18
N ALA A 16 20.92 7.24 24.86
CA ALA A 16 19.82 7.51 23.95
C ALA A 16 18.65 6.54 24.15
N GLU A 17 18.93 5.25 24.39
CA GLU A 17 17.91 4.26 24.73
C GLU A 17 17.20 4.59 26.04
N GLU A 18 17.93 4.91 27.11
CA GLU A 18 17.35 5.31 28.40
C GLU A 18 16.51 6.60 28.31
N GLU A 19 16.89 7.54 27.44
CA GLU A 19 16.12 8.76 27.19
C GLU A 19 14.84 8.47 26.38
N ASP A 20 14.94 7.60 25.38
CA ASP A 20 13.80 7.14 24.58
C ASP A 20 12.78 6.37 25.44
N GLU A 21 13.24 5.52 26.36
CA GLU A 21 12.41 4.80 27.33
C GLU A 21 11.68 5.76 28.26
N ARG A 22 12.38 6.72 28.88
CA ARG A 22 11.74 7.74 29.74
C ARG A 22 10.71 8.58 28.98
N GLN A 23 11.01 8.97 27.74
CA GLN A 23 10.04 9.67 26.90
C GLN A 23 8.87 8.77 26.50
N TYR A 24 9.09 7.48 26.29
CA TYR A 24 8.04 6.52 26.00
C TYR A 24 7.08 6.36 27.19
N GLU A 25 7.61 6.20 28.41
CA GLU A 25 6.82 6.10 29.64
C GLU A 25 5.95 7.34 29.85
N LYS A 26 6.54 8.54 29.73
CA LYS A 26 5.79 9.79 29.87
C LYS A 26 4.62 9.87 28.89
N ARG A 27 4.85 9.50 27.63
CA ARG A 27 3.81 9.46 26.58
C ARG A 27 2.73 8.41 26.85
N ILE A 28 3.08 7.26 27.45
CA ILE A 28 2.11 6.23 27.88
C ILE A 28 1.21 6.76 28.99
N VAL A 29 1.78 7.45 29.98
CA VAL A 29 0.98 8.06 31.05
C VAL A 29 0.01 9.09 30.46
N GLU A 30 0.46 9.97 29.56
CA GLU A 30 -0.39 10.96 28.87
C GLU A 30 -1.53 10.28 28.09
N ASP A 31 -1.22 9.29 27.26
CA ASP A 31 -2.22 8.54 26.49
C ASP A 31 -3.23 7.81 27.40
N LEU A 32 -2.79 7.22 28.53
CA LEU A 32 -3.67 6.59 29.52
C LEU A 32 -4.56 7.61 30.21
N THR A 33 -4.04 8.80 30.55
CA THR A 33 -4.86 9.87 31.15
C THR A 33 -5.91 10.42 30.19
N GLU A 34 -5.63 10.41 28.88
CA GLU A 34 -6.59 10.78 27.84
C GLU A 34 -7.48 9.61 27.38
N LEU A 35 -7.32 8.41 27.97
CA LEU A 35 -8.00 7.17 27.58
C LEU A 35 -7.82 6.81 26.09
N LYS A 36 -6.68 7.15 25.50
CA LYS A 36 -6.32 6.86 24.12
C LYS A 36 -5.39 5.66 24.05
N MET A 37 -5.90 4.51 23.61
CA MET A 37 -5.03 3.38 23.28
C MET A 37 -4.29 3.66 21.96
N ARG A 38 -2.97 3.91 22.06
CA ARG A 38 -2.09 4.12 20.91
C ARG A 38 -0.92 3.16 20.95
N VAL A 39 -0.58 2.61 19.78
CA VAL A 39 0.55 1.70 19.60
C VAL A 39 1.56 2.31 18.61
N ASN A 40 2.81 1.86 18.67
CA ASN A 40 3.79 2.22 17.64
C ASN A 40 3.64 1.29 16.42
N ALA A 41 3.60 1.86 15.22
CA ALA A 41 3.72 1.09 13.99
C ALA A 41 5.12 0.44 13.94
N PRO A 42 5.24 -0.85 13.55
CA PRO A 42 6.53 -1.53 13.46
C PRO A 42 7.31 -1.03 12.23
N ILE A 43 8.11 0.02 12.40
CA ILE A 43 8.77 0.75 11.30
C ILE A 43 9.65 -0.18 10.45
N GLU A 44 10.33 -1.13 11.08
CA GLU A 44 11.17 -2.08 10.35
C GLU A 44 10.37 -2.97 9.42
N LEU A 45 9.21 -3.47 9.87
CA LEU A 45 8.32 -4.29 9.05
C LEU A 45 7.73 -3.46 7.91
N VAL A 46 7.33 -2.21 8.19
CA VAL A 46 6.87 -1.26 7.18
C VAL A 46 7.94 -1.05 6.10
N ARG A 47 9.20 -0.78 6.49
CA ARG A 47 10.32 -0.62 5.54
C ARG A 47 10.61 -1.90 4.75
N LYS A 48 10.60 -3.06 5.41
CA LYS A 48 10.77 -4.37 4.76
C LYS A 48 9.65 -4.61 3.75
N ALA A 49 8.40 -4.28 4.07
CA ALA A 49 7.26 -4.45 3.16
C ALA A 49 7.34 -3.53 1.93
N VAL A 50 7.73 -2.26 2.13
CA VAL A 50 7.98 -1.31 1.02
C VAL A 50 9.07 -1.85 0.07
N LYS A 51 10.15 -2.40 0.64
CA LYS A 51 11.24 -3.01 -0.13
C LYS A 51 10.81 -4.29 -0.85
N LEU A 52 10.02 -5.13 -0.17
CA LEU A 52 9.50 -6.40 -0.69
C LEU A 52 8.61 -6.18 -1.91
N ALA A 53 7.60 -5.32 -1.78
CA ALA A 53 6.67 -4.98 -2.86
C ALA A 53 7.36 -4.21 -4.01
N GLY A 54 8.54 -3.68 -3.75
CA GLY A 54 9.41 -3.13 -4.77
C GLY A 54 9.21 -1.64 -5.05
N PHE A 55 8.67 -0.90 -4.10
CA PHE A 55 8.60 0.56 -4.16
C PHE A 55 9.98 1.22 -4.08
N THR A 56 10.95 0.56 -3.44
CA THR A 56 12.30 1.11 -3.21
C THR A 56 13.42 0.16 -3.62
N ASN A 57 14.60 0.72 -3.87
CA ASN A 57 15.83 -0.04 -4.07
C ASN A 57 16.49 -0.44 -2.74
N SER A 58 17.64 -1.13 -2.80
CA SER A 58 18.41 -1.54 -1.61
C SER A 58 18.83 -0.36 -0.72
N MET A 59 18.97 0.83 -1.29
CA MET A 59 19.33 2.09 -0.61
C MET A 59 18.10 2.88 -0.11
N GLY A 60 16.88 2.34 -0.25
CA GLY A 60 15.64 3.01 0.16
C GLY A 60 15.15 4.12 -0.79
N ARG A 61 15.75 4.29 -1.96
CA ARG A 61 15.29 5.28 -2.96
C ARG A 61 14.08 4.72 -3.73
N PRO A 62 13.07 5.55 -4.04
CA PRO A 62 11.93 5.13 -4.86
C PRO A 62 12.37 4.57 -6.21
N ARG A 63 11.69 3.51 -6.67
CA ARG A 63 11.94 2.87 -7.98
C ARG A 63 10.60 2.59 -8.69
N PRO A 64 10.60 2.50 -10.02
CA PRO A 64 9.41 2.09 -10.77
C PRO A 64 9.07 0.61 -10.53
N ILE A 65 7.78 0.27 -10.59
CA ILE A 65 7.28 -1.11 -10.54
C ILE A 65 6.89 -1.53 -11.95
N LYS A 66 7.78 -2.29 -12.60
CA LYS A 66 7.63 -2.71 -14.01
C LYS A 66 6.35 -3.50 -14.29
N LEU A 67 5.83 -4.23 -13.30
CA LEU A 67 4.62 -5.02 -13.46
C LEU A 67 3.35 -4.18 -13.61
N LEU A 68 3.37 -2.92 -13.20
CA LEU A 68 2.23 -2.01 -13.33
C LEU A 68 2.20 -1.29 -14.69
N ILE A 69 3.29 -1.34 -15.48
CA ILE A 69 3.40 -0.63 -16.77
C ILE A 69 2.32 -1.10 -17.77
N CYS A 70 1.82 -2.33 -17.64
CA CYS A 70 0.77 -2.86 -18.50
C CYS A 70 -0.65 -2.37 -18.16
N LEU A 71 -0.83 -1.63 -17.07
CA LEU A 71 -2.11 -1.06 -16.68
C LEU A 71 -2.29 0.33 -17.29
N ASP A 72 -3.53 0.80 -17.38
CA ASP A 72 -3.84 2.18 -17.75
C ASP A 72 -3.35 3.17 -16.69
N ASP A 73 -3.10 4.43 -17.09
CA ASP A 73 -2.50 5.43 -16.18
C ASP A 73 -3.38 5.68 -14.95
N ALA A 74 -4.70 5.71 -15.15
CA ALA A 74 -5.68 5.80 -14.07
C ALA A 74 -5.57 4.61 -13.11
N ASP A 75 -5.42 3.39 -13.63
CA ASP A 75 -5.38 2.17 -12.83
C ASP A 75 -4.06 2.03 -12.08
N ILE A 76 -2.93 2.45 -12.67
CA ILE A 76 -1.65 2.59 -11.96
C ILE A 76 -1.82 3.51 -10.76
N ILE A 77 -2.37 4.71 -10.97
CA ILE A 77 -2.54 5.70 -9.90
C ILE A 77 -3.53 5.20 -8.84
N LYS A 78 -4.66 4.60 -9.24
CA LYS A 78 -5.65 3.99 -8.33
C LYS A 78 -5.03 2.89 -7.48
N TRP A 79 -4.17 2.05 -8.05
CA TRP A 79 -3.45 1.00 -7.33
C TRP A 79 -2.56 1.59 -6.23
N TYR A 80 -1.68 2.53 -6.58
CA TYR A 80 -0.81 3.22 -5.61
C TYR A 80 -1.61 3.96 -4.53
N ALA A 81 -2.69 4.64 -4.95
CA ALA A 81 -3.57 5.36 -4.06
C ALA A 81 -4.31 4.43 -3.09
N GLY A 82 -4.75 3.28 -3.57
CA GLY A 82 -5.43 2.26 -2.79
C GLY A 82 -4.53 1.67 -1.71
N VAL A 83 -3.30 1.29 -2.08
CA VAL A 83 -2.27 0.88 -1.11
C VAL A 83 -2.01 1.98 -0.07
N GLY A 84 -1.82 3.22 -0.52
CA GLY A 84 -1.55 4.35 0.36
C GLY A 84 -2.68 4.62 1.35
N ARG A 85 -3.94 4.60 0.90
CA ARG A 85 -5.12 4.76 1.76
C ARG A 85 -5.19 3.67 2.83
N ARG A 86 -5.08 2.40 2.45
CA ARG A 86 -5.11 1.28 3.41
C ARG A 86 -4.06 1.43 4.49
N TRP A 87 -2.84 1.84 4.11
CA TRP A 87 -1.76 2.06 5.08
C TRP A 87 -2.04 3.25 5.99
N LEU A 88 -2.55 4.35 5.44
CA LEU A 88 -2.92 5.52 6.24
C LEU A 88 -4.06 5.20 7.21
N ASP A 89 -5.05 4.44 6.78
CA ASP A 89 -6.19 4.02 7.60
C ASP A 89 -5.77 3.00 8.67
N PHE A 90 -4.97 1.99 8.31
CA PHE A 90 -4.52 0.95 9.25
C PHE A 90 -3.63 1.52 10.38
N PHE A 91 -2.69 2.41 10.04
CA PHE A 91 -1.77 2.98 11.02
C PHE A 91 -2.23 4.34 11.59
N CYS A 92 -3.48 4.77 11.34
CA CYS A 92 -3.95 6.12 11.71
C CYS A 92 -3.91 6.40 13.23
N CYS A 93 -3.99 5.35 14.05
CA CYS A 93 -3.96 5.41 15.51
C CYS A 93 -2.53 5.36 16.10
N CYS A 94 -1.49 5.19 15.26
CA CYS A 94 -0.14 4.99 15.74
C CYS A 94 0.54 6.29 16.17
N ARG A 95 1.34 6.27 17.25
CA ARG A 95 2.08 7.47 17.70
C ARG A 95 3.08 7.97 16.66
N ASN A 96 3.78 7.03 16.02
CA ASN A 96 4.76 7.30 14.97
C ASN A 96 4.11 7.36 13.57
N PHE A 97 2.81 7.70 13.46
CA PHE A 97 2.09 7.79 12.18
C PHE A 97 2.75 8.72 11.16
N LYS A 98 3.49 9.74 11.62
CA LYS A 98 4.31 10.61 10.75
C LYS A 98 5.23 9.81 9.83
N MET A 99 5.76 8.67 10.28
CA MET A 99 6.60 7.81 9.45
C MET A 99 5.80 7.16 8.31
N VAL A 100 4.58 6.70 8.58
CA VAL A 100 3.69 6.13 7.56
C VAL A 100 3.28 7.19 6.54
N LYS A 101 2.99 8.42 7.00
CA LYS A 101 2.75 9.57 6.12
C LYS A 101 3.92 9.82 5.16
N ILE A 102 5.16 9.70 5.63
CA ILE A 102 6.36 9.83 4.79
C ILE A 102 6.41 8.70 3.76
N VAL A 103 6.13 7.46 4.16
CA VAL A 103 6.10 6.34 3.23
C VAL A 103 5.12 6.58 2.08
N VAL A 104 3.89 6.99 2.40
CA VAL A 104 2.89 7.26 1.36
C VAL A 104 3.23 8.50 0.54
N SER A 105 3.61 9.60 1.19
CA SER A 105 3.86 10.89 0.53
C SER A 105 5.12 10.90 -0.34
N TYR A 106 6.13 10.13 0.04
CA TYR A 106 7.42 10.08 -0.63
C TYR A 106 7.62 8.76 -1.38
N HIS A 107 7.74 7.63 -0.69
CA HIS A 107 8.11 6.37 -1.33
C HIS A 107 7.07 5.93 -2.37
N LEU A 108 5.79 5.85 -2.00
CA LEU A 108 4.73 5.42 -2.91
C LEU A 108 4.52 6.45 -4.03
N ARG A 109 4.38 7.74 -3.69
CA ARG A 109 4.12 8.79 -4.68
C ARG A 109 5.23 8.89 -5.74
N PHE A 110 6.50 8.92 -5.31
CA PHE A 110 7.62 8.99 -6.27
C PHE A 110 7.80 7.68 -7.04
N SER A 111 7.53 6.53 -6.43
CA SER A 111 7.51 5.25 -7.15
C SER A 111 6.42 5.23 -8.23
N CYS A 112 5.24 5.82 -7.97
CA CYS A 112 4.19 6.02 -8.96
C CYS A 112 4.64 6.91 -10.12
N PHE A 113 5.21 8.09 -9.84
CA PHE A 113 5.75 8.96 -10.89
C PHE A 113 6.82 8.28 -11.74
N LEU A 114 7.72 7.52 -11.12
CA LEU A 114 8.75 6.79 -11.84
C LEU A 114 8.15 5.67 -12.70
N THR A 115 7.11 5.01 -12.23
CA THR A 115 6.40 3.96 -12.98
C THR A 115 5.72 4.55 -14.22
N LEU A 116 5.02 5.67 -14.06
CA LEU A 116 4.42 6.40 -15.19
C LEU A 116 5.48 6.95 -16.15
N ALA A 117 6.60 7.43 -15.62
CA ALA A 117 7.72 7.89 -16.43
C ALA A 117 8.32 6.75 -17.26
N GLU A 118 8.54 5.57 -16.68
CA GLU A 118 9.05 4.39 -17.40
C GLU A 118 8.03 3.90 -18.44
N LYS A 119 6.73 3.87 -18.12
CA LYS A 119 5.66 3.48 -19.05
C LYS A 119 5.64 4.34 -20.31
N HIS A 120 5.77 5.65 -20.16
CA HIS A 120 5.69 6.62 -21.25
C HIS A 120 7.05 7.04 -21.80
N GLU A 121 8.12 6.31 -21.45
CA GLU A 121 9.51 6.58 -21.83
C GLU A 121 9.93 8.05 -21.62
N CYS A 122 9.39 8.69 -20.58
CA CYS A 122 9.62 10.10 -20.30
C CYS A 122 10.42 10.29 -19.02
N THR A 123 10.86 11.53 -18.79
CA THR A 123 11.58 11.88 -17.56
C THR A 123 10.61 12.05 -16.39
N LYS A 124 11.09 11.83 -15.17
CA LYS A 124 10.34 12.14 -13.93
C LYS A 124 9.78 13.56 -13.92
N ARG A 125 10.52 14.55 -14.47
CA ARG A 125 10.06 15.95 -14.54
C ARG A 125 8.86 16.11 -15.47
N GLN A 126 8.88 15.45 -16.63
CA GLN A 126 7.75 15.44 -17.57
C GLN A 126 6.53 14.75 -16.96
N ALA A 127 6.71 13.59 -16.31
CA ALA A 127 5.63 12.91 -15.59
C ALA A 127 5.00 13.80 -14.50
N ILE A 128 5.81 14.46 -13.67
CA ILE A 128 5.30 15.40 -12.64
C ILE A 128 4.59 16.59 -13.29
N SER A 129 5.06 17.06 -14.45
CA SER A 129 4.40 18.16 -15.17
C SER A 129 3.03 17.74 -15.70
N HIS A 130 2.93 16.54 -16.27
CA HIS A 130 1.70 16.01 -16.85
C HIS A 130 0.65 15.68 -15.79
N TYR A 131 1.02 14.88 -14.79
CA TYR A 131 0.11 14.41 -13.76
C TYR A 131 -0.01 15.39 -12.57
N THR A 132 0.72 16.50 -12.60
CA THR A 132 0.89 17.44 -11.48
C THR A 132 1.46 16.76 -10.21
N LYS A 133 1.61 17.51 -9.11
CA LYS A 133 2.07 16.93 -7.82
C LYS A 133 1.06 15.96 -7.19
N ASP A 134 -0.21 16.10 -7.54
CA ASP A 134 -1.32 15.35 -6.92
C ASP A 134 -1.72 14.10 -7.72
N LEU A 135 -0.95 13.71 -8.76
CA LEU A 135 -1.25 12.54 -9.61
C LEU A 135 -2.69 12.60 -10.19
N LYS A 136 -3.01 13.74 -10.80
CA LYS A 136 -4.29 13.99 -11.47
C LYS A 136 -4.35 13.25 -12.79
N VAL A 137 -5.51 12.68 -13.10
CA VAL A 137 -5.80 12.03 -14.38
C VAL A 137 -7.03 12.69 -14.99
N THR A 138 -6.96 13.06 -16.25
CA THR A 138 -8.11 13.58 -16.99
C THR A 138 -8.89 12.40 -17.55
N ASN A 139 -10.17 12.27 -17.20
CA ASN A 139 -11.03 11.24 -17.77
C ASN A 139 -11.48 11.61 -19.21
N GLU A 140 -12.19 10.70 -19.87
CA GLU A 140 -12.70 10.89 -21.24
C GLU A 140 -13.63 12.10 -21.37
N ASN A 141 -14.27 12.51 -20.26
CA ASN A 141 -15.14 13.68 -20.18
C ASN A 141 -14.37 14.99 -19.94
N GLY A 142 -13.03 14.97 -19.91
CA GLY A 142 -12.20 16.15 -19.66
C GLY A 142 -12.14 16.58 -18.19
N VAL A 143 -12.71 15.79 -17.26
CA VAL A 143 -12.72 16.09 -15.83
C VAL A 143 -11.45 15.55 -15.19
N ALA A 144 -10.75 16.41 -14.45
CA ALA A 144 -9.56 16.01 -13.70
C ALA A 144 -9.96 15.30 -12.41
N GLU A 145 -9.59 14.02 -12.30
CA GLU A 145 -9.82 13.17 -11.15
C GLU A 145 -8.54 13.02 -10.33
N VAL A 146 -8.69 13.08 -9.00
CA VAL A 146 -7.60 12.93 -8.04
C VAL A 146 -7.83 11.67 -7.23
N TYR A 147 -7.04 10.63 -7.53
CA TYR A 147 -7.16 9.37 -6.83
C TYR A 147 -6.18 9.25 -5.68
N PHE A 148 -4.95 9.74 -5.83
CA PHE A 148 -3.92 9.61 -4.81
C PHE A 148 -4.14 10.65 -3.69
N PRO A 149 -4.04 10.29 -2.40
CA PRO A 149 -4.25 11.23 -1.31
C PRO A 149 -3.36 12.47 -1.45
N THR A 150 -3.92 13.67 -1.32
CA THR A 150 -3.14 14.91 -1.50
C THR A 150 -2.17 15.13 -0.34
N GLU A 151 -1.12 15.92 -0.53
CA GLU A 151 -0.23 16.27 0.60
C GLU A 151 -0.99 16.93 1.76
N ARG A 152 -2.02 17.72 1.45
CA ARG A 152 -2.84 18.40 2.46
C ARG A 152 -3.63 17.37 3.26
N GLU A 153 -4.33 16.44 2.59
CA GLU A 153 -5.04 15.34 3.24
C GLU A 153 -4.12 14.52 4.14
N ILE A 154 -2.96 14.10 3.65
CA ILE A 154 -2.03 13.30 4.46
C ILE A 154 -1.52 14.10 5.67
N LYS A 155 -1.27 15.41 5.50
CA LYS A 155 -0.83 16.28 6.61
C LYS A 155 -1.93 16.41 7.67
N THR A 156 -3.19 16.59 7.28
CA THR A 156 -4.32 16.78 8.19
C THR A 156 -4.81 15.47 8.83
N MET A 157 -4.49 14.30 8.28
CA MET A 157 -4.82 13.02 8.91
C MET A 157 -4.10 12.85 10.26
N GLY A 158 -4.82 12.58 11.35
CA GLY A 158 -4.24 12.32 12.68
C GLY A 158 -5.32 12.20 13.74
N ASP A 159 -4.99 11.60 14.88
CA ASP A 159 -5.86 11.48 16.06
C ASP A 159 -7.20 10.75 15.84
N LYS A 160 -7.29 9.85 14.85
CA LYS A 160 -8.46 8.98 14.75
C LYS A 160 -8.38 7.89 15.82
N ASN A 161 -9.54 7.57 16.40
CA ASN A 161 -9.69 6.42 17.29
C ASN A 161 -9.39 5.11 16.52
N LEU A 162 -9.08 4.05 17.27
CA LEU A 162 -9.01 2.69 16.74
C LEU A 162 -10.33 2.39 16.00
N CYS A 163 -10.32 2.46 14.67
CA CYS A 163 -11.31 1.78 13.85
C CYS A 163 -10.86 0.35 13.66
N ASP A 164 -11.80 -0.58 13.53
CA ASP A 164 -11.50 -1.96 13.16
C ASP A 164 -10.58 -1.93 11.92
N PRO A 165 -9.29 -2.29 12.10
CA PRO A 165 -8.35 -2.13 11.02
C PRO A 165 -8.75 -3.12 9.94
N LYS A 166 -9.21 -2.63 8.78
CA LYS A 166 -9.24 -3.47 7.59
C LYS A 166 -7.78 -3.87 7.34
N PRO A 167 -7.43 -5.16 7.45
CA PRO A 167 -6.04 -5.57 7.32
C PRO A 167 -5.51 -5.13 5.96
N VAL A 168 -4.21 -4.86 5.89
CA VAL A 168 -3.52 -4.65 4.61
C VAL A 168 -3.43 -6.01 3.91
N ASP A 169 -4.56 -6.43 3.34
CA ASP A 169 -4.86 -7.76 2.78
C ASP A 169 -4.06 -8.04 1.51
N GLY A 170 -2.74 -8.22 1.63
CA GLY A 170 -1.83 -8.51 0.52
C GLY A 170 -1.95 -7.52 -0.66
N ALA A 171 -2.58 -6.36 -0.49
CA ALA A 171 -2.85 -5.42 -1.58
C ALA A 171 -1.56 -4.91 -2.22
N LEU A 172 -0.48 -4.84 -1.43
CA LEU A 172 0.87 -4.56 -1.88
C LEU A 172 1.40 -5.58 -2.90
N THR A 173 0.88 -6.80 -2.86
CA THR A 173 1.30 -7.91 -3.70
C THR A 173 0.23 -8.34 -4.70
N MET A 174 -0.87 -7.60 -4.86
CA MET A 174 -1.94 -7.91 -5.81
C MET A 174 -2.04 -6.85 -6.89
N ILE A 175 -2.17 -7.26 -8.15
CA ILE A 175 -2.50 -6.39 -9.28
C ILE A 175 -3.80 -6.88 -9.90
N LEU A 176 -4.67 -5.94 -10.24
CA LEU A 176 -5.92 -6.19 -10.96
C LEU A 176 -5.76 -5.71 -12.40
N VAL A 177 -5.77 -6.64 -13.36
CA VAL A 177 -5.60 -6.33 -14.79
C VAL A 177 -6.95 -6.45 -15.49
N ARG A 178 -7.50 -5.34 -16.00
CA ARG A 178 -8.71 -5.36 -16.81
C ARG A 178 -8.45 -6.11 -18.12
N LEU A 179 -9.32 -7.06 -18.46
CA LEU A 179 -9.28 -7.76 -19.75
C LEU A 179 -10.17 -7.02 -20.75
N ALA A 180 -9.67 -6.89 -21.98
CA ALA A 180 -10.44 -6.38 -23.12
C ALA A 180 -11.38 -7.49 -23.63
N VAL A 181 -12.46 -7.72 -22.87
CA VAL A 181 -13.56 -8.62 -23.24
C VAL A 181 -14.83 -7.79 -23.19
N ASP A 182 -15.49 -7.63 -24.33
CA ASP A 182 -16.56 -6.64 -24.50
C ASP A 182 -17.94 -7.14 -24.01
N ASP A 183 -18.11 -8.45 -23.81
CA ASP A 183 -19.40 -9.05 -23.44
C ASP A 183 -19.30 -9.94 -22.20
N THR A 184 -19.36 -9.33 -21.01
CA THR A 184 -19.65 -10.07 -19.77
C THR A 184 -20.90 -9.54 -19.08
N SER A 185 -22.03 -10.20 -19.33
CA SER A 185 -23.26 -10.06 -18.53
C SER A 185 -23.20 -10.84 -17.20
N LEU A 186 -21.98 -11.08 -16.70
CA LEU A 186 -21.78 -11.76 -15.43
C LEU A 186 -22.09 -10.78 -14.29
N PRO A 187 -22.77 -11.24 -13.22
CA PRO A 187 -22.98 -10.41 -12.05
C PRO A 187 -21.65 -10.08 -11.38
N CYS A 188 -21.59 -8.92 -10.75
CA CYS A 188 -20.42 -8.55 -9.96
C CYS A 188 -20.25 -9.50 -8.76
N LEU A 189 -19.05 -10.03 -8.55
CA LEU A 189 -18.77 -10.92 -7.41
C LEU A 189 -18.66 -10.21 -6.06
N ALA A 190 -18.73 -8.89 -6.01
CA ALA A 190 -18.71 -8.18 -4.74
C ALA A 190 -19.97 -8.51 -3.94
N HIS A 191 -19.80 -8.79 -2.65
CA HIS A 191 -20.91 -9.12 -1.77
C HIS A 191 -21.94 -8.00 -1.78
N PHE A 192 -23.23 -8.37 -1.87
CA PHE A 192 -24.36 -7.43 -1.92
C PHE A 192 -24.35 -6.47 -3.14
N CYS A 193 -23.60 -6.77 -4.21
CA CYS A 193 -23.68 -6.03 -5.45
C CYS A 193 -24.73 -6.62 -6.40
N ALA A 194 -25.66 -5.79 -6.88
CA ALA A 194 -26.63 -6.15 -7.92
C ALA A 194 -26.20 -5.69 -9.33
N GLY A 195 -24.97 -5.21 -9.48
CA GLY A 195 -24.47 -4.66 -10.75
C GLY A 195 -24.21 -5.76 -11.78
N THR A 196 -24.79 -5.58 -12.97
CA THR A 196 -24.65 -6.50 -14.12
C THR A 196 -23.69 -5.97 -15.18
N GLU A 197 -23.40 -4.67 -15.17
CA GLU A 197 -22.36 -4.07 -16.01
C GLU A 197 -20.99 -4.34 -15.38
N THR A 198 -20.36 -5.44 -15.80
CA THR A 198 -19.06 -5.86 -15.28
C THR A 198 -18.04 -6.01 -16.38
N ALA A 199 -16.78 -5.82 -15.99
CA ALA A 199 -15.63 -6.21 -16.79
C ALA A 199 -14.90 -7.37 -16.09
N LEU A 200 -14.24 -8.20 -16.88
CA LEU A 200 -13.37 -9.24 -16.34
C LEU A 200 -12.03 -8.65 -15.92
N TYR A 201 -11.68 -8.88 -14.67
CA TYR A 201 -10.39 -8.50 -14.12
C TYR A 201 -9.58 -9.72 -13.73
N ARG A 202 -8.36 -9.83 -14.25
CA ARG A 202 -7.44 -10.89 -13.87
C ARG A 202 -6.61 -10.46 -12.67
N ILE A 203 -6.63 -11.26 -11.61
CA ILE A 203 -5.71 -11.10 -10.48
C ILE A 203 -4.32 -11.57 -10.89
N ARG A 204 -3.30 -10.77 -10.60
CA ARG A 204 -1.89 -11.14 -10.70
C ARG A 204 -1.22 -10.89 -9.37
N LEU A 205 -0.62 -11.93 -8.80
CA LEU A 205 0.12 -11.77 -7.55
C LEU A 205 1.58 -11.44 -7.85
N LEU A 206 2.04 -10.29 -7.36
CA LEU A 206 3.44 -9.85 -7.40
C LEU A 206 4.34 -10.81 -6.63
N GLN A 207 3.84 -11.46 -5.57
CA GLN A 207 4.62 -12.37 -4.71
C GLN A 207 5.31 -13.50 -5.50
N ASN A 208 4.66 -14.02 -6.54
CA ASN A 208 5.18 -15.13 -7.36
C ASN A 208 6.27 -14.69 -8.33
N ARG A 209 6.27 -13.42 -8.70
CA ARG A 209 7.31 -12.83 -9.56
C ARG A 209 8.49 -12.32 -8.76
N LEU A 210 8.26 -12.02 -7.48
CA LEU A 210 9.31 -11.65 -6.52
C LEU A 210 10.05 -12.89 -5.96
N ASN A 211 9.62 -14.12 -6.29
CA ASN A 211 10.16 -15.38 -5.75
C ASN A 211 10.23 -15.40 -4.22
N VAL A 212 9.20 -14.82 -3.58
CA VAL A 212 9.10 -14.77 -2.13
C VAL A 212 8.06 -15.78 -1.70
N ASP A 213 8.52 -16.79 -0.98
CA ASP A 213 7.66 -17.75 -0.31
C ASP A 213 7.13 -17.12 0.99
N PRO A 214 5.81 -16.94 1.16
CA PRO A 214 5.22 -16.46 2.40
C PRO A 214 5.53 -17.32 3.62
N LEU A 215 5.83 -18.62 3.43
CA LEU A 215 6.25 -19.54 4.49
C LEU A 215 7.72 -19.36 4.89
N ASN A 216 8.50 -18.62 4.09
CA ASN A 216 9.90 -18.34 4.38
C ASN A 216 10.03 -17.03 5.16
N GLU A 217 9.99 -17.12 6.49
CA GLU A 217 10.10 -15.98 7.41
C GLU A 217 11.38 -15.13 7.22
N LYS A 218 12.43 -15.68 6.62
CA LYS A 218 13.66 -14.92 6.32
C LYS A 218 13.50 -13.97 5.14
N LYS A 219 12.57 -14.28 4.22
CA LYS A 219 12.31 -13.50 3.00
C LYS A 219 10.96 -12.76 3.05
N TRP A 220 9.99 -13.28 3.78
CA TRP A 220 8.68 -12.67 3.99
C TRP A 220 8.70 -11.69 5.16
N VAL A 221 7.79 -10.73 5.16
CA VAL A 221 7.63 -9.78 6.27
C VAL A 221 6.63 -10.37 7.24
N GLN A 222 7.07 -10.72 8.44
CA GLN A 222 6.19 -11.21 9.50
C GLN A 222 5.03 -10.24 9.73
N GLY A 223 3.80 -10.75 9.78
CA GLY A 223 2.58 -9.95 9.92
C GLY A 223 2.03 -9.32 8.63
N LEU A 224 2.71 -9.48 7.48
CA LEU A 224 2.12 -9.13 6.18
C LEU A 224 1.22 -10.27 5.69
N SER A 225 -0.05 -9.97 5.41
CA SER A 225 -0.99 -10.93 4.83
C SER A 225 -0.52 -11.36 3.43
N ALA A 226 -0.55 -12.67 3.18
CA ALA A 226 -0.31 -13.24 1.85
C ALA A 226 -1.65 -13.64 1.24
N ILE A 227 -1.81 -13.38 -0.05
CA ILE A 227 -2.99 -13.82 -0.81
C ILE A 227 -2.73 -15.26 -1.26
N HIS A 228 -3.73 -16.13 -1.12
CA HIS A 228 -3.58 -17.53 -1.49
C HIS A 228 -3.24 -17.69 -2.99
N GLU A 229 -2.32 -18.60 -3.31
CA GLU A 229 -1.80 -18.75 -4.67
C GLU A 229 -2.88 -19.18 -5.68
N SER A 230 -3.95 -19.86 -5.21
CA SER A 230 -5.07 -20.26 -6.06
C SER A 230 -5.77 -19.07 -6.74
N LEU A 231 -5.66 -17.87 -6.18
CA LEU A 231 -6.24 -16.65 -6.75
C LEU A 231 -5.38 -16.06 -7.88
N ASN A 232 -4.12 -16.46 -8.00
CA ASN A 232 -3.26 -15.98 -9.06
C ASN A 232 -3.79 -16.40 -10.44
N LYS A 233 -3.89 -15.43 -11.35
CA LYS A 233 -4.42 -15.57 -12.72
C LYS A 233 -5.91 -15.88 -12.81
N LYS A 234 -6.64 -15.95 -11.69
CA LYS A 234 -8.10 -16.06 -11.70
C LYS A 234 -8.72 -14.75 -12.20
N CYS A 235 -9.88 -14.87 -12.83
CA CYS A 235 -10.62 -13.73 -13.38
C CYS A 235 -11.88 -13.49 -12.55
N LEU A 236 -12.09 -12.24 -12.16
CA LEU A 236 -13.24 -11.79 -11.38
C LEU A 236 -14.08 -10.83 -12.25
N PRO A 237 -15.37 -11.11 -12.50
CA PRO A 237 -16.28 -10.09 -13.01
C PRO A 237 -16.59 -9.08 -11.91
N LEU A 238 -16.19 -7.83 -12.13
CA LEU A 238 -16.42 -6.71 -11.20
C LEU A 238 -17.01 -5.52 -11.96
N CYS A 239 -17.92 -4.80 -11.33
CA CYS A 239 -18.33 -3.49 -11.83
C CYS A 239 -17.22 -2.46 -11.59
N SER A 240 -17.25 -1.33 -12.31
CA SER A 240 -16.24 -0.27 -12.24
C SER A 240 -16.02 0.26 -10.81
N MET A 241 -17.09 0.37 -10.03
CA MET A 241 -17.08 0.77 -8.62
C MET A 241 -16.26 -0.22 -7.77
N HIS A 242 -16.63 -1.51 -7.78
CA HIS A 242 -15.97 -2.52 -6.95
C HIS A 242 -14.55 -2.85 -7.42
N ALA A 243 -14.26 -2.76 -8.71
CA ALA A 243 -12.90 -2.87 -9.21
C ALA A 243 -12.00 -1.76 -8.63
N SER A 244 -12.49 -0.51 -8.61
CA SER A 244 -11.77 0.62 -8.01
C SER A 244 -11.67 0.50 -6.49
N ASP A 245 -12.74 0.08 -5.82
CA ASP A 245 -12.76 -0.07 -4.36
C ASP A 245 -11.93 -1.26 -3.90
N LEU A 246 -11.80 -2.34 -4.66
CA LEU A 246 -10.95 -3.49 -4.32
C LEU A 246 -9.47 -3.11 -4.26
N LEU A 247 -9.06 -2.06 -4.97
CA LEU A 247 -7.71 -1.51 -4.85
C LEU A 247 -7.51 -0.74 -3.53
N GLY A 248 -8.58 -0.24 -2.88
CA GLY A 248 -8.46 0.67 -1.73
C GLY A 248 -9.35 0.41 -0.52
N LYS A 249 -10.67 0.34 -0.68
CA LYS A 249 -11.66 0.38 0.42
C LYS A 249 -12.16 -0.99 0.88
N ILE A 250 -12.25 -1.97 -0.02
CA ILE A 250 -12.80 -3.31 0.25
C ILE A 250 -11.72 -4.37 0.09
N THR A 251 -11.76 -5.47 0.83
CA THR A 251 -10.76 -6.56 0.77
C THR A 251 -11.22 -7.70 -0.14
N LEU A 252 -10.38 -8.72 -0.35
CA LEU A 252 -10.84 -9.93 -1.05
C LEU A 252 -11.91 -10.70 -0.28
N GLN A 253 -12.09 -10.44 1.02
CA GLN A 253 -13.17 -11.01 1.84
C GLN A 253 -14.54 -10.40 1.49
N ASP A 254 -14.56 -9.21 0.89
CA ASP A 254 -15.76 -8.54 0.41
C ASP A 254 -16.16 -9.02 -1.01
N ILE A 255 -15.39 -9.97 -1.58
CA ILE A 255 -15.60 -10.57 -2.91
C ILE A 255 -15.85 -12.06 -2.75
N ASP A 256 -16.87 -12.57 -3.44
CA ASP A 256 -17.16 -14.00 -3.46
C ASP A 256 -16.09 -14.76 -4.26
N CYS A 257 -15.05 -15.17 -3.55
CA CYS A 257 -13.96 -15.96 -4.08
C CYS A 257 -14.19 -17.47 -3.96
N THR A 258 -15.34 -17.91 -3.42
CA THR A 258 -15.58 -19.33 -3.10
C THR A 258 -15.50 -20.23 -4.32
N GLN A 259 -15.83 -19.71 -5.49
CA GLN A 259 -15.74 -20.44 -6.77
C GLN A 259 -14.30 -20.73 -7.22
N PHE A 260 -13.28 -20.12 -6.61
CA PHE A 260 -11.88 -20.21 -7.03
C PHE A 260 -10.96 -20.89 -6.02
N VAL A 261 -11.45 -21.16 -4.81
CA VAL A 261 -10.73 -21.92 -3.80
C VAL A 261 -11.16 -23.37 -3.95
N ASP A 262 -10.34 -24.18 -4.63
CA ASP A 262 -10.50 -25.62 -4.56
C ASP A 262 -10.33 -26.02 -3.08
N VAL A 263 -11.44 -26.43 -2.45
CA VAL A 263 -11.41 -27.00 -1.11
C VAL A 263 -10.68 -28.34 -1.23
N MET A 264 -9.40 -28.35 -0.90
CA MET A 264 -8.64 -29.58 -0.59
C MET A 264 -8.53 -29.73 0.92
#